data_AF-A0A4P7L645-F1
#
_entry.id   AF-A0A4P7L645-F1
#
_cell.length_a   1.000
_cell.length_b   1.000
_cell.length_c   1.000
_cell.angle_alpha   90.00
_cell.angle_beta   90.00
_cell.angle_gamma   90.00
#
_symmetry.space_group_name_H-M   'P 1'
#
loop_
_entity.id
_entity.type
_entity.pdbx_description
1 polymer ?
#
loop_
_entity_poly.entity_id
_entity_poly.type
_entity_poly.pdbx_seq_one_letter_code
_entity_poly.pdbx_strand_id
1 'polypeptide(L)' 'MKPANARGQPLARSDIDVLGSEVDGFDPRRYFDHQERRAAQAAARRWPLLAGLLGYDAEAPPRDA' A
#
# COMPACT_ATOMS: atom_id res chain seq x y z
N MET A 1 9.18 -15.65 6.30
CA MET A 1 8.50 -16.06 5.04
C MET A 1 8.28 -14.79 4.22
N LYS A 2 8.74 -14.69 2.97
CA LYS A 2 8.47 -13.50 2.13
C LYS A 2 6.98 -13.47 1.78
N PRO A 3 6.29 -12.33 1.90
CA PRO A 3 4.87 -12.27 1.63
C PRO A 3 4.65 -12.44 0.11
N ALA A 4 3.67 -13.26 -0.25
CA ALA A 4 3.32 -13.57 -1.63
C ALA A 4 1.87 -13.17 -1.90
N ASN A 5 1.58 -12.73 -3.12
CA ASN A 5 0.22 -12.41 -3.52
C ASN A 5 -0.64 -13.70 -3.62
N ALA A 6 -1.95 -13.54 -3.88
CA ALA A 6 -2.87 -14.67 -4.01
C ALA A 6 -2.50 -15.67 -5.14
N ARG A 7 -1.56 -15.31 -6.02
CA ARG A 7 -1.02 -16.17 -7.08
C ARG A 7 0.33 -16.79 -6.73
N GLY A 8 0.77 -16.68 -5.48
CA GLY A 8 2.07 -17.19 -5.01
C GLY A 8 3.27 -16.41 -5.57
N GLN A 9 3.05 -15.28 -6.24
CA GLN A 9 4.14 -14.45 -6.72
C GLN A 9 4.66 -13.60 -5.56
N PRO A 10 5.98 -13.36 -5.48
CA PRO A 10 6.52 -12.41 -4.51
C PRO A 10 5.74 -11.11 -4.62
N LEU A 11 5.26 -10.58 -3.50
CA LEU A 11 4.77 -9.22 -3.50
C LEU A 11 5.90 -8.32 -4.02
N ALA A 12 5.57 -7.41 -4.94
CA ALA A 12 6.52 -6.43 -5.41
C ALA A 12 7.08 -5.72 -4.16
N ARG A 13 8.39 -5.79 -3.97
CA ARG A 13 9.05 -5.08 -2.87
C ARG A 13 8.89 -3.59 -3.13
N SER A 14 8.36 -2.86 -2.15
CA SER A 14 8.40 -1.40 -2.20
C SER A 14 9.86 -0.96 -2.24
N ASP A 15 10.15 0.14 -2.93
CA ASP A 15 11.49 0.75 -2.92
C ASP A 15 11.95 1.04 -1.48
N ILE A 16 11.02 1.35 -0.57
CA ILE A 16 11.29 1.57 0.86
C ILE A 16 11.81 0.28 1.53
N ASP A 17 11.22 -0.87 1.23
CA ASP A 17 11.66 -2.16 1.76
C ASP A 17 13.03 -2.57 1.21
N VAL A 18 13.28 -2.25 -0.07
CA VAL A 18 14.58 -2.49 -0.70
C VAL A 18 15.65 -1.67 0.01
N LEU A 19 15.42 -0.36 0.17
CA LEU A 19 16.33 0.55 0.84
C LEU A 19 16.61 0.13 2.29
N GLY A 20 15.60 -0.33 3.02
CA GLY A 20 15.78 -0.86 4.38
C GLY A 20 16.64 -2.10 4.49
N SER A 21 16.79 -2.86 3.39
CA SER A 21 17.66 -4.04 3.35
C SER A 21 19.05 -3.75 2.80
N GLU A 22 19.25 -2.63 2.11
CA GLU A 22 20.48 -2.31 1.38
C GLU A 22 21.26 -1.13 1.98
N VAL A 23 20.61 -0.27 2.77
CA VAL A 23 21.19 0.97 3.29
C VAL A 23 21.26 0.95 4.82
N ASP A 24 22.47 0.87 5.36
CA ASP A 24 22.68 0.95 6.80
C ASP A 24 22.15 2.27 7.38
N GLY A 25 21.38 2.17 8.47
CA GLY A 25 20.75 3.32 9.13
C GLY A 25 19.46 3.81 8.49
N PHE A 26 19.02 3.22 7.37
CA PHE A 26 17.69 3.46 6.82
C PHE A 26 16.64 2.65 7.59
N ASP A 27 15.68 3.33 8.22
CA ASP A 27 14.55 2.68 8.90
C ASP A 27 13.26 2.83 8.05
N PRO A 28 12.80 1.76 7.37
CA PRO A 28 11.58 1.74 6.56
C PRO A 28 10.35 2.28 7.28
N ARG A 29 10.27 2.08 8.61
CA ARG A 29 9.11 2.45 9.42
C ARG A 29 8.92 3.95 9.54
N ARG A 30 9.92 4.74 9.14
CA ARG A 30 9.89 6.20 9.14
C ARG A 30 9.34 6.79 7.84
N TYR A 31 9.10 5.97 6.83
CA TYR A 31 8.66 6.40 5.51
C TYR A 31 7.29 5.84 5.18
N PHE A 32 6.50 6.63 4.45
CA PHE A 32 5.15 6.28 4.05
C PHE A 32 5.11 6.00 2.54
N ASP A 33 4.62 4.82 2.15
CA ASP A 33 4.48 4.47 0.75
C ASP A 33 3.23 5.12 0.13
N HIS A 34 3.44 6.26 -0.53
CA HIS A 34 2.37 6.96 -1.22
C HIS A 34 1.84 6.21 -2.46
N GLN A 35 2.66 5.34 -3.07
CA GLN A 35 2.23 4.53 -4.22
C GLN A 35 1.26 3.44 -3.75
N GLU A 36 1.58 2.76 -2.65
CA GLU A 36 0.69 1.76 -2.05
C GLU A 36 -0.67 2.38 -1.67
N ARG A 37 -0.67 3.56 -1.04
CA ARG A 37 -1.92 4.29 -0.73
C ARG A 37 -2.74 4.58 -1.99
N ARG A 38 -2.11 5.07 -3.06
CA ARG A 38 -2.80 5.36 -4.32
C ARG A 38 -3.34 4.10 -4.98
N ALA A 39 -2.59 3.00 -4.94
CA ALA A 39 -3.02 1.71 -5.47
C ALA A 39 -4.24 1.19 -4.70
N ALA A 40 -4.24 1.29 -3.36
CA ALA A 40 -5.37 0.93 -2.52
C ALA A 40 -6.62 1.78 -2.82
N GLN A 41 -6.48 3.09 -2.99
CA GLN A 41 -7.59 3.98 -3.38
C GLN A 41 -8.14 3.65 -4.78
N ALA A 42 -7.27 3.35 -5.74
CA ALA A 42 -7.70 2.95 -7.09
C ALA A 42 -8.42 1.59 -7.08
N ALA A 43 -7.92 0.64 -6.29
CA ALA A 43 -8.56 -0.63 -6.03
C ALA A 43 -9.97 -0.45 -5.42
N ALA A 44 -10.09 0.38 -4.38
CA ALA A 44 -11.36 0.66 -3.73
C ALA A 44 -12.41 1.21 -4.70
N ARG A 45 -12.02 2.15 -5.58
CA ARG A 45 -12.90 2.67 -6.64
C ARG A 45 -13.34 1.61 -7.64
N ARG A 46 -12.49 0.62 -7.93
CA ARG A 46 -12.80 -0.48 -8.87
C ARG A 46 -13.69 -1.55 -8.24
N TRP A 47 -13.63 -1.73 -6.93
CA TRP A 47 -14.33 -2.79 -6.20
C TRP A 47 -15.09 -2.24 -4.99
N PRO A 48 -16.15 -1.45 -5.20
CA PRO A 48 -16.82 -0.72 -4.12
C PRO A 48 -17.42 -1.62 -3.03
N LEU A 49 -17.96 -2.79 -3.37
CA LEU A 49 -18.49 -3.72 -2.36
C LEU A 49 -17.39 -4.25 -1.43
N LEU A 50 -16.21 -4.56 -1.99
CA LEU A 50 -15.07 -5.03 -1.22
C LEU A 50 -14.47 -3.88 -0.40
N ALA A 51 -14.45 -2.67 -0.95
CA ALA A 51 -14.02 -1.47 -0.26
C ALA A 51 -14.83 -1.23 1.03
N GLY A 52 -16.16 -1.34 0.96
CA GLY A 52 -17.03 -1.20 2.13
C GLY A 52 -16.81 -2.27 3.20
N LEU A 53 -16.63 -3.52 2.78
CA LEU A 53 -16.30 -4.61 3.71
C LEU A 53 -14.96 -4.37 4.42
N LEU A 54 -13.99 -3.79 3.72
CA LEU A 54 -12.64 -3.52 4.22
C LEU A 54 -12.49 -2.13 4.87
N GLY A 55 -13.56 -1.32 4.93
CA GLY A 55 -13.54 0.01 5.54
C GLY A 55 -12.85 1.10 4.71
N TYR A 56 -12.58 0.87 3.42
CA TYR A 56 -11.99 1.88 2.52
C TYR A 56 -12.97 3.00 2.11
N ASP A 57 -14.26 2.83 2.42
CA ASP A 57 -15.32 3.80 2.09
C ASP A 57 -15.34 5.02 3.02
N ALA A 58 -14.63 4.96 4.16
CA ALA A 58 -14.71 5.94 5.23
C ALA A 58 -13.82 7.19 5.03
N GLU A 59 -12.96 7.23 4.01
CA GLU A 59 -12.02 8.34 3.85
C GLU A 59 -11.93 8.83 2.41
N ALA A 60 -12.95 9.58 1.99
CA ALA A 60 -12.73 10.68 1.06
C ALA A 60 -12.51 11.95 1.87
N PRO A 61 -11.25 12.41 2.11
CA PRO A 61 -11.05 13.78 2.52
C PRO A 61 -11.55 14.71 1.40
N PRO A 62 -12.08 15.90 1.74
CA PRO A 62 -12.73 16.79 0.79
C PRO A 62 -11.78 17.10 -0.38
N ARG A 63 -12.33 17.03 -1.60
CA ARG A 63 -11.69 17.65 -2.76
C ARG A 63 -11.70 19.16 -2.50
N ASP A 64 -10.50 19.72 -2.49
CA ASP A 64 -10.18 21.15 -2.45
C ASP A 64 -10.15 21.79 -1.03
N ALA A 65 -8.93 22.12 -0.59
CA ALA A 65 -8.58 23.23 0.28
C ALA A 65 -7.20 23.77 -0.15
#